data_AF-A0A542EIY1-F1
#
_entry.id   AF-A0A542EIY1-F1
#
_cell.length_a   1.000
_cell.length_b   1.000
_cell.length_c   1.000
_cell.angle_alpha   90.00
_cell.angle_beta   90.00
_cell.angle_gamma   90.00
#
_symmetry.space_group_name_H-M   'P 1'
#
loop_
_entity.id
_entity.type
_entity.pdbx_description
1 polymer ?
#
loop_
_entity_poly.entity_id
_entity_poly.type
_entity_poly.pdbx_seq_one_letter_code
_entity_poly.pdbx_strand_id
1 'polypeptide(L)' 'MKLRASPSDADVAALDKFARAAGVESRFAAIQRASRLLTDANLEDAHEQAFVEWEGLGEADLWDVTASEGIGLASR' A
#
# COMPACT_ATOMS: atom_id res chain seq x y z
N MET A 1 -10.62 -6.18 21.16
CA MET A 1 -11.37 -7.45 20.95
C MET A 1 -10.35 -8.59 20.82
N LYS A 2 -10.56 -9.76 21.44
CA LYS A 2 -9.63 -10.91 21.36
C LYS A 2 -10.26 -12.02 20.52
N LEU A 3 -9.60 -12.43 19.43
CA LEU A 3 -9.99 -13.55 18.59
C LEU A 3 -9.14 -14.77 18.95
N ARG A 4 -9.74 -15.95 19.07
CA ARG A 4 -9.01 -17.22 19.19
C ARG A 4 -9.08 -17.94 17.85
N ALA A 5 -7.92 -18.37 17.36
CA ALA A 5 -7.79 -19.17 16.15
C ALA A 5 -6.78 -20.29 16.41
N SER A 6 -6.94 -21.40 15.67
CA SER A 6 -6.04 -22.55 15.70
C SER A 6 -5.36 -22.68 14.33
N PRO A 7 -4.29 -21.91 14.05
CA PRO A 7 -3.55 -21.99 12.80
C PRO A 7 -2.74 -23.28 12.72
N SER A 8 -2.42 -23.72 11.49
CA SER A 8 -1.46 -24.80 11.29
C SER A 8 -0.03 -24.34 11.60
N ASP A 9 0.89 -25.27 11.86
CA ASP A 9 2.31 -24.94 12.09
C ASP A 9 2.93 -24.21 10.88
N ALA A 10 2.49 -24.54 9.67
CA ALA A 10 2.93 -23.89 8.44
C ALA A 10 2.50 -22.41 8.39
N ASP A 11 1.25 -22.12 8.77
CA ASP A 11 0.73 -20.75 8.82
C ASP A 11 1.46 -19.91 9.88
N VAL A 12 1.78 -20.52 11.04
CA VAL A 12 2.56 -19.86 12.09
C VAL A 12 3.98 -19.55 11.60
N ALA A 13 4.62 -20.48 10.91
CA ALA A 13 5.95 -20.26 10.35
C ALA A 13 5.97 -19.15 9.29
N ALA A 14 4.96 -19.09 8.42
CA ALA A 14 4.80 -18.02 7.45
C ALA A 14 4.59 -16.66 8.13
N LEU A 15 3.74 -16.60 9.16
CA LEU A 15 3.49 -15.38 9.92
C LEU A 15 4.73 -14.90 10.68
N ASP A 16 5.52 -15.80 11.25
CA ASP A 16 6.77 -15.47 11.94
C ASP A 16 7.83 -14.94 10.97
N LYS A 17 7.91 -15.49 9.75
CA LYS A 17 8.77 -14.95 8.69
C LYS A 17 8.34 -13.54 8.30
N PHE A 18 7.05 -13.33 8.10
CA PHE A 18 6.50 -12.01 7.79
C PHE A 18 6.76 -11.00 8.93
N ALA A 19 6.57 -11.41 10.19
CA ALA A 19 6.81 -10.55 11.35
C ALA A 19 8.25 -10.03 11.40
N ARG A 20 9.24 -10.91 11.15
CA ARG A 20 10.66 -10.54 11.07
C ARG A 20 10.94 -9.58 9.91
N ALA A 21 10.40 -9.87 8.73
CA ALA A 21 10.60 -9.01 7.56
C ALA A 21 9.97 -7.62 7.73
N ALA A 22 8.80 -7.56 8.37
CA ALA A 22 8.08 -6.31 8.64
C ALA A 22 8.58 -5.58 9.90
N GLY A 23 9.54 -6.13 10.64
CA GLY A 23 10.10 -5.52 11.85
C GLY A 23 9.12 -5.42 13.03
N VAL A 24 8.13 -6.31 13.12
CA VAL A 24 7.11 -6.28 14.18
C VAL A 24 7.35 -7.37 15.23
N GLU A 25 7.21 -6.99 16.50
CA GLU A 25 7.58 -7.86 17.63
C GLU A 25 6.51 -8.89 18.03
N SER A 26 5.25 -8.71 17.60
CA SER A 26 4.16 -9.62 17.96
C SER A 26 3.46 -10.20 16.74
N ARG A 27 3.07 -11.48 16.84
CA ARG A 27 2.27 -12.18 15.82
C ARG A 27 0.93 -11.48 15.57
N PHE A 28 0.32 -10.88 16.59
CA PHE A 28 -0.92 -10.12 16.39
C PHE A 28 -0.70 -8.80 15.64
N ALA A 29 0.43 -8.10 15.87
CA ALA A 29 0.82 -6.95 15.07
C ALA A 29 1.12 -7.36 13.61
N ALA A 30 1.74 -8.53 13.41
CA ALA A 30 1.94 -9.11 12.08
C ALA A 30 0.61 -9.41 11.37
N ILE A 31 -0.38 -10.00 12.07
CA ILE A 31 -1.73 -10.23 11.52
C ILE A 31 -2.41 -8.91 11.17
N GLN A 32 -2.36 -7.89 12.04
CA GLN A 32 -2.94 -6.58 11.73
C GLN A 32 -2.28 -5.93 10.51
N ARG A 33 -0.95 -6.04 10.38
CA ARG A 33 -0.20 -5.51 9.24
C ARG A 33 -0.57 -6.25 7.95
N ALA A 34 -0.62 -7.59 7.98
CA ALA A 34 -1.03 -8.41 6.86
C ALA A 34 -2.49 -8.12 6.45
N SER A 35 -3.39 -7.92 7.40
CA SER A 35 -4.79 -7.56 7.12
C SER A 35 -4.91 -6.21 6.40
N ARG A 36 -4.05 -5.24 6.71
CA ARG A 36 -4.01 -3.96 5.97
C ARG A 36 -3.53 -4.18 4.54
N LEU A 37 -2.45 -4.94 4.35
CA LEU A 37 -1.95 -5.31 3.02
C LEU A 37 -2.98 -6.09 2.18
N LEU A 38 -3.79 -6.93 2.81
CA LEU A 38 -4.90 -7.63 2.15
C LEU A 38 -6.06 -6.68 1.81
N THR A 39 -6.27 -5.63 2.60
CA THR A 39 -7.23 -4.57 2.27
C THR A 39 -6.71 -3.74 1.09
N ASP A 40 -5.40 -3.57 1.04
CA ASP A 40 -4.67 -2.92 -0.05
C ASP A 40 -4.42 -3.86 -1.25
N ALA A 41 -4.88 -5.12 -1.23
CA ALA A 41 -4.59 -6.07 -2.32
C ALA A 41 -5.26 -5.68 -3.64
N ASN A 42 -6.36 -4.92 -3.58
CA ASN A 42 -6.98 -4.31 -4.75
C ASN A 42 -6.49 -2.87 -4.97
N LEU A 43 -5.57 -2.35 -4.16
CA LEU A 43 -5.06 -0.98 -4.28
C LEU A 43 -4.17 -0.85 -5.51
N GLU A 44 -3.40 -1.89 -5.86
CA GLU A 44 -2.65 -1.93 -7.12
C GLU A 44 -3.59 -1.87 -8.31
N ASP A 45 -4.59 -2.77 -8.38
CA ASP A 45 -5.61 -2.78 -9.44
C ASP A 45 -6.39 -1.45 -9.49
N ALA A 46 -6.75 -0.89 -8.33
CA ALA A 46 -7.46 0.39 -8.25
C ALA A 46 -6.60 1.58 -8.69
N HIS A 47 -5.31 1.57 -8.40
CA HIS A 47 -4.38 2.57 -8.91
C HIS A 47 -4.17 2.43 -10.42
N GLU A 48 -4.02 1.21 -10.93
CA GLU A 48 -3.92 0.95 -12.37
C GLU A 48 -5.17 1.45 -13.09
N GLN A 49 -6.36 1.10 -12.58
CA GLN A 49 -7.62 1.55 -13.16
C GLN A 49 -7.78 3.08 -13.08
N ALA A 50 -7.45 3.70 -11.95
CA ALA A 50 -7.50 5.17 -11.82
C ALA A 50 -6.53 5.86 -12.78
N PHE A 51 -5.36 5.27 -13.04
CA PHE A 51 -4.39 5.82 -13.99
C PHE A 51 -4.90 5.70 -15.43
N VAL A 52 -5.48 4.56 -15.81
CA VAL A 52 -6.12 4.34 -17.11
C VAL A 52 -7.30 5.31 -17.33
N GLU A 53 -8.12 5.53 -16.31
CA GLU A 53 -9.22 6.50 -16.37
C GLU A 53 -8.70 7.92 -16.57
N TRP A 54 -7.67 8.33 -15.84
CA TRP A 54 -7.06 9.65 -15.96
C TRP A 54 -6.41 9.88 -17.34
N GLU A 55 -5.67 8.91 -17.88
CA GLU A 55 -5.13 8.97 -19.24
C GLU A 55 -6.24 9.06 -20.29
N GLY A 56 -7.32 8.28 -20.12
CA GLY A 56 -8.47 8.26 -21.03
C GLY A 56 -9.25 9.59 -21.09
N LEU A 57 -9.20 10.39 -20.02
CA LEU A 57 -9.79 11.73 -19.98
C LEU A 57 -8.93 12.79 -20.71
N GLY A 58 -7.69 12.44 -21.09
CA GLY A 58 -6.78 13.35 -21.80
C GLY A 58 -6.36 14.57 -20.97
N GLU A 59 -6.54 14.51 -19.65
CA GLU A 59 -6.20 15.61 -18.74
C GLU A 59 -4.70 15.75 -18.50
N ALA A 60 -3.89 14.78 -18.95
CA ALA A 60 -2.44 14.78 -18.79
C ALA A 60 -1.79 16.08 -19.29
N ASP A 61 -2.12 16.51 -20.51
CA ASP A 61 -1.57 17.73 -21.11
C ASP A 61 -2.06 18.99 -20.39
N LEU A 62 -3.26 18.97 -19.80
CA LEU A 62 -3.82 20.08 -19.04
C LEU A 62 -3.10 20.25 -17.70
N TRP A 63 -2.70 19.15 -17.06
CA TRP A 63 -2.00 19.18 -15.77
C TRP A 63 -0.48 19.36 -15.93
N ASP A 64 0.12 18.94 -17.05
CA ASP A 64 1.56 19.02 -17.31
C ASP A 64 2.11 20.46 -17.20
N VAL A 65 1.32 21.46 -17.63
CA VAL A 65 1.72 22.88 -17.54
C VAL A 65 1.95 23.36 -16.10
N THR A 66 1.32 22.71 -15.12
CA THR A 66 1.48 23.03 -13.69
C THR A 66 2.62 22.25 -13.03
N ALA A 67 3.17 21.22 -13.68
CA ALA A 67 4.18 20.33 -13.09
C ALA A 67 5.48 21.05 -12.71
N SER A 68 5.79 22.16 -13.39
CA SER A 68 6.98 22.98 -13.13
C SER A 68 6.71 24.27 -12.33
N GLU A 69 5.46 24.50 -11.90
CA GLU A 69 5.13 25.68 -11.10
C GLU A 69 5.88 25.66 -9.75
N GLY A 70 6.47 26.80 -9.38
CA GLY A 70 7.15 26.98 -8.10
C GLY A 70 8.61 26.49 -8.03
N ILE A 71 9.10 25.71 -9.00
CA ILE A 71 10.49 25.17 -9.01
C ILE A 71 11.55 26.27 -9.23
N GLY A 72 11.15 27.48 -9.66
CA GLY A 72 12.03 28.66 -9.82
C GLY A 72 12.02 29.67 -8.68
N LEU A 73 11.17 29.53 -7.66
CA LEU A 73 11.01 30.54 -6.59
C LEU A 73 11.89 30.27 -5.36
N ALA A 74 12.54 29.11 -5.28
CA ALA A 74 13.40 28.71 -4.15
C ALA A 74 14.80 29.37 -4.14
N SER A 75 15.05 30.38 -4.98
CA SER A 75 16.35 31.09 -5.08
C SER A 75 16.27 32.57 -4.68
N ARG A 76 15.46 32.95 -3.70
CA ARG A 76 15.53 34.29 -3.06
C ARG A 76 15.77 34.21 -1.58
#